data_AF-A0A640W2A5-F1
#
_entry.id   AF-A0A640W2A5-F1
#
_cell.length_a   1.000
_cell.length_b   1.000
_cell.length_c   1.000
_cell.angle_alpha   90.00
_cell.angle_beta   90.00
_cell.angle_gamma   90.00
#
_symmetry.space_group_name_H-M   'P 1'
#
loop_
_entity.id
_entity.type
_entity.pdbx_description
1 polymer ?
#
loop_
_entity_poly.entity_id
_entity_poly.type
_entity_poly.pdbx_seq_one_letter_code
_entity_poly.pdbx_strand_id
1 'polypeptide(L)'
;MVRVPVGGIYRKRSPIEGLLEHMQKVRECISILKEGVMKYFDGDFSQFHEVANKVSELEHEADLIKGNIRAHLPSSILMPVDKKYFLWLLREEDAILDHAENLAQLLDLRHTKIPDELKDKFKNHMDLVYQTVEEMEKAMMKFKELLDTGFPSRVRDELKQLIHSVHRKEWEADRVKYEVMRDIYKMEEKMDAMDEYHLLKISDWIDDIADHAENVADWLRAMVAK
;
A
#
# COMPACT_ATOMS: atom_id res chain seq x y z
N MET A 1 34.85 -16.35 37.68
CA MET A 1 33.46 -16.06 37.24
C MET A 1 33.53 -14.89 36.27
N VAL A 2 33.52 -15.16 34.97
CA VAL A 2 33.69 -14.14 33.92
C VAL A 2 32.40 -13.33 33.83
N ARG A 3 32.50 -12.01 34.06
CA ARG A 3 31.39 -11.08 33.85
C ARG A 3 31.25 -10.85 32.35
N VAL A 4 30.19 -11.38 31.76
CA VAL A 4 29.80 -11.09 30.38
C VAL A 4 29.19 -9.67 30.33
N PRO A 5 29.55 -8.81 29.36
CA PRO A 5 28.98 -7.48 29.25
C PRO A 5 27.49 -7.57 28.88
N VAL A 6 26.65 -6.85 29.62
CA VAL A 6 25.19 -6.75 29.40
C VAL A 6 24.83 -5.97 28.11
N GLY A 7 25.83 -5.57 27.30
CA GLY A 7 25.64 -4.80 26.08
C GLY A 7 25.21 -5.61 24.84
N GLY A 8 25.12 -6.93 24.94
CA GLY A 8 24.96 -7.82 23.77
C GLY A 8 23.67 -8.63 23.67
N ILE A 9 22.73 -8.57 24.63
CA ILE A 9 21.65 -9.57 24.73
C ILE A 9 20.26 -9.06 24.29
N TYR A 10 20.06 -7.77 24.04
CA TYR A 10 18.81 -7.28 23.43
C TYR A 10 19.04 -6.07 22.54
N ARG A 11 19.53 -6.26 21.31
CA ARG A 11 19.12 -5.33 20.24
C ARG A 11 17.66 -5.68 19.94
N LYS A 12 16.72 -5.11 20.70
CA LYS A 12 15.32 -5.07 20.26
C LYS A 12 15.36 -4.48 18.84
N ARG A 13 14.83 -5.20 17.85
CA ARG A 13 14.71 -4.73 16.45
C ARG A 13 14.18 -3.29 16.47
N SER A 14 14.77 -2.41 15.68
CA SER A 14 14.30 -1.03 15.63
C SER A 14 12.85 -1.00 15.15
N PRO A 15 11.93 -0.25 15.78
CA PRO A 15 10.57 -0.10 15.27
C PRO A 15 10.51 0.36 13.81
N ILE A 16 11.50 1.16 13.38
CA ILE A 16 11.63 1.60 11.99
C ILE A 16 12.07 0.45 11.07
N GLU A 17 12.90 -0.49 11.55
CA GLU A 17 13.23 -1.69 10.77
C GLU A 17 12.00 -2.57 10.57
N GLY A 18 11.16 -2.72 11.60
CA GLY A 18 9.88 -3.42 11.49
C GLY A 18 8.93 -2.74 10.50
N LEU A 19 8.90 -1.40 10.49
CA LEU A 19 8.15 -0.62 9.50
C LEU A 19 8.60 -0.94 8.06
N LEU A 20 9.91 -0.99 7.81
CA LEU A 20 10.42 -1.33 6.48
C LEU A 20 10.17 -2.80 6.10
N GLU A 21 10.21 -3.71 7.08
CA GLU A 21 9.86 -5.12 6.88
C GLU A 21 8.37 -5.29 6.52
N HIS A 22 7.50 -4.51 7.16
CA HIS A 22 6.08 -4.43 6.80
C HIS A 22 5.91 -3.85 5.38
N MET A 23 6.65 -2.81 5.03
CA MET A 23 6.58 -2.17 3.71
C MET A 23 7.00 -3.13 2.59
N GLN A 24 7.97 -4.00 2.86
CA GLN A 24 8.34 -5.05 1.92
C GLN A 24 7.17 -6.01 1.64
N LYS A 25 6.35 -6.32 2.65
CA LYS A 25 5.14 -7.15 2.47
C LYS A 25 4.07 -6.43 1.67
N VAL A 26 3.88 -5.13 1.91
CA VAL A 26 3.01 -4.30 1.05
C VAL A 26 3.44 -4.37 -0.41
N ARG A 27 4.74 -4.21 -0.70
CA ARG A 27 5.25 -4.28 -2.08
C ARG A 27 5.08 -5.64 -2.73
N GLU A 28 5.39 -6.70 -2.00
CA GLU A 28 5.20 -8.07 -2.46
C GLU A 28 3.72 -8.33 -2.80
N CYS A 29 2.82 -7.95 -1.89
CA CYS A 29 1.37 -8.12 -2.06
C CYS A 29 0.83 -7.36 -3.27
N ILE A 30 1.14 -6.07 -3.39
CA ILE A 30 0.65 -5.23 -4.49
C ILE A 30 1.25 -5.65 -5.84
N SER A 31 2.47 -6.20 -5.86
CA SER A 31 3.03 -6.78 -7.09
C SER A 31 2.26 -8.02 -7.56
N ILE A 32 1.98 -8.96 -6.65
CA ILE A 32 1.23 -10.18 -6.96
C ILE A 32 -0.21 -9.86 -7.37
N LEU A 33 -0.86 -8.96 -6.63
CA LEU A 33 -2.20 -8.49 -6.94
C LEU A 33 -2.25 -7.87 -8.34
N LYS A 34 -1.32 -6.97 -8.68
CA LYS A 34 -1.25 -6.37 -10.02
C LYS A 34 -1.17 -7.44 -11.11
N GLU A 35 -0.25 -8.40 -10.99
CA GLU A 35 -0.09 -9.44 -12.00
C GLU A 35 -1.38 -10.27 -12.19
N GLY A 36 -2.04 -10.63 -11.10
CA GLY A 36 -3.32 -11.35 -11.13
C GLY A 36 -4.45 -10.52 -11.74
N VAL A 37 -4.60 -9.27 -11.31
CA VAL A 37 -5.63 -8.34 -11.78
C VAL A 37 -5.48 -8.04 -13.27
N MET A 38 -4.25 -7.93 -13.78
CA MET A 38 -4.02 -7.73 -15.21
C MET A 38 -4.54 -8.91 -16.05
N LYS A 39 -4.32 -10.15 -15.60
CA LYS A 39 -4.87 -11.35 -16.24
C LYS A 39 -6.39 -11.42 -16.13
N TYR A 40 -6.94 -11.08 -14.95
CA TYR A 40 -8.38 -10.99 -14.72
C TYR A 40 -9.04 -10.02 -15.71
N PHE A 41 -8.44 -8.86 -15.94
CA PHE A 41 -8.94 -7.87 -16.90
C PHE A 41 -8.92 -8.37 -18.35
N ASP A 42 -8.03 -9.31 -18.68
CA ASP A 42 -8.02 -10.00 -19.96
C ASP A 42 -9.04 -11.16 -20.07
N GLY A 43 -9.76 -11.43 -18.98
CA GLY A 43 -10.74 -12.52 -18.90
C GLY A 43 -10.12 -13.88 -18.57
N ASP A 44 -8.86 -13.91 -18.13
CA ASP A 44 -8.24 -15.11 -17.58
C ASP A 44 -8.43 -15.16 -16.07
N PHE A 45 -9.41 -15.97 -15.65
CA PHE A 45 -9.74 -16.21 -14.25
C PHE A 45 -9.10 -17.48 -13.69
N SER A 46 -8.42 -18.28 -14.53
CA SER A 46 -8.08 -19.68 -14.22
C SER A 46 -7.14 -19.85 -13.04
N GLN A 47 -6.37 -18.81 -12.69
CA GLN A 47 -5.39 -18.81 -11.62
C GLN A 47 -5.68 -17.73 -10.56
N PHE A 48 -6.88 -17.14 -10.58
CA PHE A 48 -7.16 -16.00 -9.70
C PHE A 48 -7.32 -16.43 -8.24
N HIS A 49 -7.79 -17.65 -8.00
CA HIS A 49 -7.87 -18.22 -6.67
C HIS A 49 -6.50 -18.32 -5.99
N GLU A 50 -5.46 -18.72 -6.72
CA GLU A 50 -4.08 -18.77 -6.22
C GLU A 50 -3.56 -17.36 -5.89
N VAL A 51 -3.92 -16.35 -6.68
CA VAL A 51 -3.59 -14.95 -6.39
C VAL A 51 -4.26 -14.50 -5.09
N ALA A 52 -5.55 -14.77 -4.92
CA ALA A 52 -6.29 -14.41 -3.71
C ALA A 52 -5.73 -15.07 -2.46
N ASN A 53 -5.43 -16.38 -2.52
CA ASN A 53 -4.78 -17.08 -1.42
C ASN A 53 -3.40 -16.47 -1.10
N LYS A 54 -2.62 -16.12 -2.12
CA LYS A 54 -1.28 -15.57 -1.88
C LYS A 54 -1.32 -14.16 -1.29
N VAL A 55 -2.28 -13.34 -1.70
CA VAL A 55 -2.53 -12.02 -1.10
C VAL A 55 -2.93 -12.17 0.38
N SER A 56 -3.84 -13.10 0.69
CA SER A 56 -4.24 -13.39 2.09
C SER A 56 -3.08 -13.88 2.96
N GLU A 57 -2.19 -14.73 2.42
CA GLU A 57 -0.97 -15.14 3.12
C GLU A 57 -0.06 -13.94 3.46
N LEU A 58 0.08 -12.99 2.53
CA LEU A 58 0.94 -11.83 2.70
C LEU A 58 0.36 -10.79 3.67
N GLU A 59 -0.96 -10.59 3.64
CA GLU A 59 -1.68 -9.82 4.66
C GLU A 59 -1.39 -10.43 6.03
N HIS A 60 -1.60 -11.75 6.20
CA HIS A 60 -1.39 -12.40 7.49
C HIS A 60 0.06 -12.26 8.00
N GLU A 61 1.05 -12.41 7.12
CA GLU A 61 2.46 -12.20 7.47
C GLU A 61 2.74 -10.75 7.90
N ALA A 62 2.18 -9.77 7.21
CA ALA A 62 2.29 -8.35 7.57
C ALA A 62 1.59 -8.04 8.90
N ASP A 63 0.45 -8.66 9.15
CA ASP A 63 -0.34 -8.53 10.36
C ASP A 63 0.45 -9.00 11.61
N LEU A 64 1.21 -10.10 11.46
CA LEU A 64 2.17 -10.58 12.47
C LEU A 64 3.32 -9.57 12.70
N ILE A 65 3.85 -8.95 11.64
CA ILE A 65 4.87 -7.90 11.74
C ILE A 65 4.31 -6.68 12.47
N LYS A 66 3.11 -6.21 12.11
CA LYS A 66 2.40 -5.11 12.78
C LYS A 66 2.20 -5.40 14.27
N GLY A 67 1.75 -6.61 14.61
CA GLY A 67 1.61 -7.07 15.99
C GLY A 67 2.93 -7.01 16.75
N ASN A 68 4.01 -7.49 16.14
CA ASN A 68 5.35 -7.46 16.73
C ASN A 68 5.88 -6.03 16.95
N ILE A 69 5.67 -5.12 15.99
CA ILE A 69 6.03 -3.69 16.12
C ILE A 69 5.32 -3.10 17.34
N ARG A 70 4.00 -3.29 17.44
CA ARG A 70 3.17 -2.75 18.52
C ARG A 70 3.58 -3.30 19.89
N ALA A 71 3.89 -4.59 19.99
CA ALA A 71 4.31 -5.24 21.22
C ALA A 71 5.68 -4.74 21.73
N HIS A 72 6.57 -4.31 20.84
CA HIS A 72 7.94 -3.93 21.18
C HIS A 72 8.22 -2.43 21.09
N LEU A 73 7.19 -1.61 20.84
CA LEU A 73 7.33 -0.18 20.67
C LEU A 73 7.81 0.48 21.98
N PRO A 74 8.95 1.19 21.99
CA PRO A 74 9.48 1.82 23.20
C PRO A 74 8.55 2.93 23.72
N SER A 75 8.84 3.42 24.92
CA SER A 75 8.20 4.65 25.43
C SER A 75 8.49 5.82 24.51
N SER A 76 7.53 6.74 24.33
CA SER A 76 7.62 7.85 23.36
C SER A 76 8.89 8.69 23.49
N ILE A 77 9.44 8.85 24.70
CA ILE A 77 10.66 9.63 24.96
C ILE A 77 11.93 9.04 24.34
N LEU A 78 11.91 7.76 23.94
CA LEU A 78 13.04 7.05 23.36
C LEU A 78 12.92 6.89 21.84
N MET A 79 11.87 7.43 21.21
CA MET A 79 11.67 7.35 19.77
C MET A 79 12.26 8.59 19.07
N PRO A 80 12.85 8.43 17.87
CA PRO A 80 13.34 9.56 17.08
C PRO A 80 12.20 10.37 16.44
N VAL A 81 10.97 9.85 16.51
CA VAL A 81 9.75 10.43 15.93
C VAL A 81 8.61 10.33 16.92
N ASP A 82 7.56 11.12 16.71
CA ASP A 82 6.36 11.07 17.54
C ASP A 82 5.69 9.69 17.43
N LYS A 83 5.55 9.00 18.57
CA LYS A 83 4.94 7.67 18.67
C LYS A 83 3.53 7.62 18.07
N LYS A 84 2.75 8.70 18.20
CA LYS A 84 1.40 8.78 17.63
C LYS A 84 1.46 8.73 16.11
N TYR A 85 2.29 9.56 15.49
CA TYR A 85 2.42 9.62 14.04
C TYR A 85 2.99 8.33 13.45
N PHE A 86 3.94 7.70 14.15
CA PHE A 86 4.43 6.37 13.78
C PHE A 86 3.30 5.33 13.73
N LEU A 87 2.42 5.30 14.73
CA LEU A 87 1.30 4.36 14.77
C LEU A 87 0.24 4.66 13.71
N TRP A 88 0.00 5.94 13.38
CA TRP A 88 -0.88 6.28 12.26
C TRP A 88 -0.30 5.86 10.93
N LEU A 89 1.00 6.10 10.71
CA LEU A 89 1.66 5.64 9.49
C LEU A 89 1.54 4.13 9.34
N LEU A 90 1.85 3.36 10.39
CA LEU A 90 1.72 1.90 10.38
C LEU A 90 0.28 1.45 10.08
N ARG A 91 -0.73 2.18 10.56
CA ARG A 91 -2.13 1.89 10.25
C ARG A 91 -2.46 2.09 8.78
N GLU A 92 -1.98 3.18 8.18
CA GLU A 92 -2.24 3.43 6.75
C GLU A 92 -1.51 2.43 5.87
N GLU A 93 -0.28 2.06 6.25
CA GLU A 93 0.50 1.04 5.54
C GLU A 93 -0.18 -0.35 5.57
N ASP A 94 -0.78 -0.69 6.71
CA ASP A 94 -1.59 -1.90 6.92
C ASP A 94 -2.89 -1.89 6.10
N ALA A 95 -3.57 -0.75 6.04
CA ALA A 95 -4.81 -0.62 5.26
C ALA A 95 -4.60 -0.90 3.76
N ILE A 96 -3.40 -0.65 3.22
CA ILE A 96 -3.06 -1.04 1.84
C ILE A 96 -3.23 -2.55 1.62
N LEU A 97 -2.82 -3.37 2.59
CA LEU A 97 -2.94 -4.82 2.54
C LEU A 97 -4.39 -5.27 2.72
N ASP A 98 -5.11 -4.67 3.67
CA ASP A 98 -6.53 -4.95 3.89
C ASP A 98 -7.34 -4.73 2.59
N HIS A 99 -7.11 -3.61 1.91
CA HIS A 99 -7.81 -3.30 0.65
C HIS A 99 -7.35 -4.17 -0.51
N ALA A 100 -6.07 -4.55 -0.56
CA ALA A 100 -5.56 -5.52 -1.52
C ALA A 100 -6.23 -6.90 -1.35
N GLU A 101 -6.37 -7.36 -0.12
CA GLU A 101 -7.05 -8.62 0.21
C GLU A 101 -8.53 -8.57 -0.13
N ASN A 102 -9.22 -7.50 0.26
CA ASN A 102 -10.63 -7.28 -0.08
C ASN A 102 -10.83 -7.38 -1.61
N LEU A 103 -10.02 -6.65 -2.39
CA LEU A 103 -10.08 -6.71 -3.85
C LEU A 103 -9.86 -8.13 -4.39
N ALA A 104 -8.83 -8.83 -3.91
CA ALA A 104 -8.54 -10.18 -4.37
C ALA A 104 -9.68 -11.15 -4.05
N GLN A 105 -10.24 -11.08 -2.84
CA GLN A 105 -11.37 -11.92 -2.43
C GLN A 105 -12.63 -11.62 -3.25
N LEU A 106 -12.96 -10.36 -3.51
CA LEU A 106 -14.11 -9.98 -4.34
C LEU A 106 -13.97 -10.54 -5.76
N LEU A 107 -12.80 -10.38 -6.36
CA LEU A 107 -12.52 -10.87 -7.70
C LEU A 107 -12.60 -12.41 -7.78
N ASP A 108 -12.15 -13.14 -6.75
CA ASP A 108 -12.26 -14.61 -6.66
C ASP A 108 -13.71 -15.08 -6.43
N LEU A 109 -14.47 -14.34 -5.61
CA LEU A 109 -15.87 -14.67 -5.31
C LEU A 109 -16.79 -14.52 -6.52
N ARG A 110 -16.51 -13.54 -7.39
CA ARG A 110 -17.33 -13.28 -8.60
C ARG A 110 -16.46 -12.87 -9.79
N HIS A 111 -16.40 -13.77 -10.76
CA HIS A 111 -15.79 -13.48 -12.06
C HIS A 111 -16.70 -12.60 -12.93
N THR A 112 -16.36 -11.32 -12.99
CA THR A 112 -17.02 -10.28 -13.78
C THR A 112 -16.19 -10.01 -15.02
N LYS A 113 -16.76 -10.24 -16.20
CA LYS A 113 -16.07 -9.92 -17.44
C LYS A 113 -15.98 -8.40 -17.60
N ILE A 114 -14.76 -7.88 -17.68
CA ILE A 114 -14.53 -6.47 -17.99
C ILE A 114 -14.90 -6.21 -19.46
N PRO A 115 -15.79 -5.24 -19.75
CA PRO A 115 -16.08 -4.82 -21.12
C PRO A 115 -14.82 -4.39 -21.86
N ASP A 116 -14.71 -4.72 -23.15
CA ASP A 116 -13.49 -4.47 -23.93
C ASP A 116 -13.12 -2.98 -23.96
N GLU A 117 -14.12 -2.08 -23.94
CA GLU A 117 -13.95 -0.63 -23.90
C GLU A 117 -13.34 -0.11 -22.58
N LEU A 118 -13.39 -0.89 -21.50
CA LEU A 118 -12.90 -0.51 -20.17
C LEU A 118 -11.55 -1.15 -19.81
N LYS A 119 -11.14 -2.22 -20.49
CA LYS A 119 -9.94 -3.01 -20.15
C LYS A 119 -8.68 -2.15 -20.03
N ASP A 120 -8.39 -1.36 -21.06
CA ASP A 120 -7.16 -0.54 -21.07
C ASP A 120 -7.17 0.52 -19.96
N LYS A 121 -8.35 1.07 -19.62
CA LYS A 121 -8.48 2.04 -18.54
C LYS A 121 -8.30 1.40 -17.17
N PHE A 122 -8.90 0.23 -16.94
CA PHE A 122 -8.70 -0.53 -15.70
C PHE A 122 -7.23 -0.94 -15.51
N LYS A 123 -6.57 -1.41 -16.57
CA LYS A 123 -5.14 -1.73 -16.53
C LYS A 123 -4.29 -0.49 -16.21
N ASN A 124 -4.57 0.63 -16.87
CA ASN A 124 -3.89 1.89 -16.59
C ASN A 124 -4.11 2.37 -15.15
N HIS A 125 -5.33 2.24 -14.64
CA HIS A 125 -5.66 2.57 -13.25
C HIS A 125 -4.81 1.74 -12.28
N MET A 126 -4.83 0.41 -12.41
CA MET A 126 -4.03 -0.50 -11.57
C MET A 126 -2.52 -0.23 -11.68
N ASP A 127 -2.02 0.13 -12.86
CA ASP A 127 -0.60 0.46 -13.05
C ASP A 127 -0.20 1.75 -12.31
N LEU A 128 -1.04 2.79 -12.36
CA LEU A 128 -0.81 4.05 -11.63
C LEU A 128 -0.88 3.85 -10.11
N VAL A 129 -1.83 3.05 -9.63
CA VAL A 129 -1.91 2.67 -8.21
C VAL A 129 -0.64 1.94 -7.77
N TYR A 130 -0.18 0.96 -8.55
CA TYR A 130 1.07 0.26 -8.28
C TYR A 130 2.28 1.22 -8.26
N GLN A 131 2.37 2.16 -9.20
CA GLN A 131 3.42 3.20 -9.21
C GLN A 131 3.36 4.12 -7.99
N THR A 132 2.16 4.43 -7.48
CA THR A 132 1.97 5.23 -6.26
C THR A 132 2.60 4.52 -5.06
N VAL A 133 2.34 3.21 -4.91
CA VAL A 133 2.95 2.38 -3.86
C VAL A 133 4.48 2.27 -4.02
N GLU A 134 5.01 2.23 -5.25
CA GLU A 134 6.47 2.28 -5.49
C GLU A 134 7.10 3.61 -5.06
N GLU A 135 6.45 4.74 -5.34
CA GLU A 135 6.93 6.04 -4.89
C GLU A 135 6.86 6.17 -3.36
N MET A 136 5.81 5.60 -2.73
CA MET A 136 5.68 5.55 -1.28
C MET A 136 6.82 4.73 -0.64
N GLU A 137 7.18 3.57 -1.20
CA GLU A 137 8.32 2.76 -0.73
C GLU A 137 9.63 3.57 -0.76
N LYS A 138 9.88 4.30 -1.86
CA LYS A 138 11.05 5.19 -1.98
C LYS A 138 11.03 6.25 -0.89
N ALA A 139 9.87 6.85 -0.61
CA ALA A 139 9.72 7.83 0.47
C ALA A 139 10.03 7.20 1.86
N MET A 140 9.56 5.99 2.11
CA MET A 140 9.82 5.23 3.36
C MET A 140 11.30 4.93 3.55
N MET A 141 11.99 4.47 2.49
CA MET A 141 13.44 4.26 2.51
C MET A 141 14.20 5.57 2.76
N LYS A 142 13.79 6.67 2.10
CA LYS A 142 14.40 7.99 2.29
C LYS A 142 14.17 8.53 3.70
N PHE A 143 13.01 8.25 4.29
CA PHE A 143 12.73 8.57 5.68
C PHE A 143 13.64 7.81 6.65
N LYS A 144 13.88 6.52 6.41
CA LYS A 144 14.90 5.77 7.17
C LYS A 144 16.28 6.41 7.08
N GLU A 145 16.72 6.78 5.88
CA GLU A 145 18.00 7.48 5.68
C GLU A 145 18.04 8.80 6.47
N LEU A 146 16.95 9.56 6.48
CA LEU A 146 16.84 10.81 7.24
C LEU A 146 17.05 10.58 8.74
N LEU A 147 16.46 9.52 9.29
CA LEU A 147 16.63 9.15 10.70
C LEU A 147 18.05 8.71 11.02
N ASP A 148 18.66 7.88 10.17
CA ASP A 148 20.02 7.37 10.36
C ASP A 148 21.08 8.46 10.27
N THR A 149 20.85 9.46 9.42
CA THR A 149 21.81 10.55 9.15
C THR A 149 21.62 11.77 10.04
N GLY A 150 20.64 11.76 10.94
CA GLY A 150 20.41 12.88 11.88
C GLY A 150 19.78 14.11 11.23
N PHE A 151 18.87 13.91 10.27
CA PHE A 151 18.03 14.95 9.65
C PHE A 151 18.76 16.05 8.83
N PRO A 152 19.74 15.73 7.97
CA PRO A 152 20.37 16.73 7.11
C PRO A 152 19.37 17.32 6.10
N SER A 153 19.47 18.63 5.85
CA SER A 153 18.53 19.36 4.98
C SER A 153 18.39 18.76 3.59
N ARG A 154 19.49 18.28 2.99
CA ARG A 154 19.47 17.62 1.67
C ARG A 154 18.55 16.40 1.64
N VAL A 155 18.69 15.49 2.60
CA VAL A 155 17.87 14.25 2.68
C VAL A 155 16.41 14.60 2.99
N ARG A 156 16.19 15.66 3.78
CA ARG A 156 14.85 16.18 4.07
C ARG A 156 14.15 16.68 2.80
N ASP A 157 14.87 17.41 1.95
CA ASP A 157 14.30 17.96 0.71
C ASP A 157 14.06 16.86 -0.34
N GLU A 158 14.94 15.85 -0.41
CA GLU A 158 14.71 14.64 -1.22
C GLU A 158 13.46 13.88 -0.78
N LEU A 159 13.25 13.72 0.53
CA LEU A 159 12.02 13.11 1.06
C LEU A 159 10.77 13.89 0.67
N LYS A 160 10.80 15.23 0.78
CA LYS A 160 9.67 16.08 0.36
C LYS A 160 9.36 15.92 -1.13
N GLN A 161 10.38 15.80 -1.98
CA GLN A 161 10.21 15.57 -3.40
C GLN A 161 9.52 14.22 -3.68
N LEU A 162 9.89 13.17 -2.95
CA LEU A 162 9.24 11.86 -3.04
C LEU A 162 7.79 11.90 -2.57
N ILE A 163 7.49 12.58 -1.46
CA ILE A 163 6.12 12.77 -0.99
C ILE A 163 5.28 13.50 -2.05
N HIS A 164 5.80 14.57 -2.67
CA HIS A 164 5.12 15.22 -3.80
C HIS A 164 4.96 14.30 -5.01
N SER A 165 5.85 13.31 -5.19
CA SER A 165 5.74 12.32 -6.26
C SER A 165 4.58 11.36 -6.00
N VAL A 166 4.43 10.87 -4.77
CA VAL A 166 3.28 10.05 -4.34
C VAL A 166 1.98 10.79 -4.60
N HIS A 167 1.86 12.04 -4.13
CA HIS A 167 0.68 12.90 -4.32
C HIS A 167 0.33 13.12 -5.80
N ARG A 168 1.33 13.24 -6.68
CA ARG A 168 1.06 13.36 -8.11
C ARG A 168 0.56 12.05 -8.72
N LYS A 169 1.07 10.91 -8.24
CA LYS A 169 0.72 9.59 -8.78
C LYS A 169 -0.66 9.13 -8.35
N GLU A 170 -1.03 9.39 -7.10
CA GLU A 170 -2.39 9.23 -6.61
C GLU A 170 -3.35 10.08 -7.46
N TRP A 171 -3.10 11.39 -7.61
CA TRP A 171 -3.94 12.25 -8.44
C TRP A 171 -4.06 11.79 -9.90
N GLU A 172 -3.00 11.22 -10.48
CA GLU A 172 -3.05 10.60 -11.80
C GLU A 172 -3.97 9.37 -11.82
N ALA A 173 -3.88 8.48 -10.82
CA ALA A 173 -4.74 7.30 -10.68
C ALA A 173 -6.21 7.67 -10.51
N ASP A 174 -6.47 8.63 -9.64
CA ASP A 174 -7.78 9.11 -9.21
C ASP A 174 -8.55 9.76 -10.40
N ARG A 175 -7.82 10.44 -11.30
CA ARG A 175 -8.37 10.89 -12.59
C ARG A 175 -8.78 9.74 -13.51
N VAL A 176 -8.01 8.66 -13.55
CA VAL A 176 -8.33 7.48 -14.37
C VAL A 176 -9.53 6.74 -13.78
N LYS A 177 -9.62 6.61 -12.45
CA LYS A 177 -10.82 6.10 -11.76
C LYS A 177 -12.07 6.87 -12.18
N TYR A 178 -12.02 8.20 -12.13
CA TYR A 178 -13.16 9.03 -12.54
C TYR A 178 -13.60 8.73 -13.98
N GLU A 179 -12.63 8.55 -14.89
CA GLU A 179 -12.94 8.16 -16.27
C GLU A 179 -13.54 6.75 -16.39
N VAL A 180 -13.02 5.78 -15.64
CA VAL A 180 -13.55 4.41 -15.58
C VAL A 180 -14.99 4.44 -15.10
N MET A 181 -15.26 5.07 -13.95
CA MET A 181 -16.60 5.18 -13.38
C MET A 181 -17.58 5.88 -14.34
N ARG A 182 -17.17 6.99 -14.95
CA ARG A 182 -17.97 7.70 -15.95
C ARG A 182 -18.34 6.78 -17.12
N ASP A 183 -17.40 5.98 -17.60
CA ASP A 183 -17.62 5.13 -18.75
C ASP A 183 -18.42 3.86 -18.40
N ILE A 184 -18.34 3.37 -17.15
CA ILE A 184 -19.28 2.36 -16.61
C ILE A 184 -20.72 2.89 -16.66
N TYR A 185 -21.00 4.09 -16.12
CA TYR A 185 -22.36 4.65 -16.10
C TYR A 185 -22.93 4.89 -17.52
N LYS A 186 -22.08 5.23 -18.51
CA LYS A 186 -22.55 5.34 -19.91
C LYS A 186 -23.00 4.00 -20.51
N MET A 187 -22.59 2.89 -19.90
CA MET A 187 -22.89 1.54 -20.33
C MET A 187 -23.99 0.90 -19.47
N GLU A 188 -24.60 1.62 -18.52
CA GLU A 188 -25.60 1.09 -17.56
C GLU A 188 -26.75 0.35 -18.27
N GLU A 189 -27.27 0.89 -19.37
CA GLU A 189 -28.36 0.26 -20.14
C GLU A 189 -27.95 -1.04 -20.87
N LYS A 190 -26.64 -1.32 -20.93
CA LYS A 190 -26.05 -2.47 -21.63
C LYS A 190 -25.50 -3.54 -20.69
N MET A 191 -25.63 -3.36 -19.37
CA MET A 191 -25.11 -4.30 -18.38
C MET A 191 -26.16 -4.63 -17.31
N ASP A 192 -26.03 -5.81 -16.70
CA ASP A 192 -26.83 -6.14 -15.55
C ASP A 192 -26.37 -5.31 -14.34
N ALA A 193 -27.31 -4.90 -13.48
CA ALA A 193 -27.03 -4.05 -12.32
C ALA A 193 -25.94 -4.62 -11.39
N MET A 194 -25.80 -5.95 -11.33
CA MET A 194 -24.75 -6.59 -10.54
C MET A 194 -23.36 -6.48 -11.19
N ASP A 195 -23.27 -6.48 -12.53
CA ASP A 195 -22.01 -6.23 -13.23
C ASP A 195 -21.58 -4.77 -13.03
N GLU A 196 -22.53 -3.83 -13.15
CA GLU A 196 -22.27 -2.40 -12.90
C GLU A 196 -21.71 -2.18 -11.48
N TYR A 197 -22.41 -2.70 -10.47
CA TYR A 197 -21.97 -2.63 -9.08
C TYR A 197 -20.57 -3.21 -8.90
N HIS A 198 -20.30 -4.38 -9.49
CA HIS A 198 -19.02 -5.04 -9.33
C HIS A 198 -17.88 -4.26 -10.01
N LEU A 199 -18.11 -3.70 -11.20
CA LEU A 199 -17.13 -2.86 -11.88
C LEU A 199 -16.83 -1.58 -11.10
N LEU A 200 -17.84 -0.92 -10.53
CA LEU A 200 -17.66 0.22 -9.64
C LEU A 200 -16.85 -0.18 -8.39
N LYS A 201 -17.13 -1.33 -7.80
CA LYS A 201 -16.38 -1.82 -6.62
C LYS A 201 -14.95 -2.24 -6.89
N ILE A 202 -14.67 -2.83 -8.04
CA ILE A 202 -13.29 -3.05 -8.49
C ILE A 202 -12.57 -1.70 -8.59
N SER A 203 -13.22 -0.69 -9.20
CA SER A 203 -12.61 0.64 -9.35
C SER A 203 -12.37 1.33 -7.99
N ASP A 204 -13.32 1.26 -7.06
CA ASP A 204 -13.18 1.83 -5.72
C ASP A 204 -12.01 1.18 -4.96
N TRP A 205 -11.97 -0.15 -4.91
CA TRP A 205 -10.98 -0.86 -4.08
C TRP A 205 -9.57 -0.88 -4.68
N ILE A 206 -9.42 -0.72 -6.00
CA ILE A 206 -8.11 -0.45 -6.59
C ILE A 206 -7.60 0.93 -6.12
N ASP A 207 -8.47 1.92 -6.05
CA ASP A 207 -8.10 3.28 -5.70
C ASP A 207 -7.79 3.48 -4.22
N ASP A 208 -8.54 2.81 -3.33
CA ASP A 208 -8.29 2.84 -1.88
C ASP A 208 -6.82 2.46 -1.55
N ILE A 209 -6.18 1.61 -2.36
CA ILE A 209 -4.75 1.25 -2.24
C ILE A 209 -3.85 2.48 -2.43
N ALA A 210 -4.13 3.33 -3.42
CA ALA A 210 -3.37 4.56 -3.67
C ALA A 210 -3.68 5.64 -2.62
N ASP A 211 -4.93 5.76 -2.18
CA ASP A 211 -5.32 6.68 -1.11
C ASP A 211 -4.55 6.39 0.18
N HIS A 212 -4.47 5.12 0.59
CA HIS A 212 -3.71 4.75 1.77
C HIS A 212 -2.19 4.95 1.58
N ALA A 213 -1.67 4.76 0.37
CA ALA A 213 -0.28 5.10 0.07
C ALA A 213 0.01 6.61 0.17
N GLU A 214 -0.93 7.45 -0.26
CA GLU A 214 -0.88 8.90 -0.09
C GLU A 214 -0.88 9.28 1.40
N ASN A 215 -1.77 8.66 2.19
CA ASN A 215 -1.87 8.90 3.62
C ASN A 215 -0.59 8.53 4.38
N VAL A 216 0.10 7.44 4.01
CA VAL A 216 1.45 7.12 4.53
C VAL A 216 2.42 8.27 4.26
N ALA A 217 2.43 8.81 3.03
CA ALA A 217 3.31 9.91 2.65
C ALA A 217 3.00 11.21 3.43
N ASP A 218 1.74 11.45 3.77
CA ASP A 218 1.34 12.57 4.63
C ASP A 218 1.79 12.40 6.08
N TRP A 219 1.76 11.18 6.62
CA TRP A 219 2.32 10.92 7.94
C TRP A 219 3.85 11.06 7.96
N LEU A 220 4.55 10.68 6.89
CA LEU A 220 5.96 10.99 6.72
C LEU A 220 6.20 12.50 6.74
N ARG A 221 5.41 13.28 6.00
CA ARG A 221 5.47 14.74 6.00
C ARG A 221 5.27 15.31 7.41
N ALA A 222 4.27 14.82 8.15
CA ALA A 222 3.97 15.28 9.50
C ALA A 222 5.11 15.00 10.50
N MET A 223 5.81 13.87 10.34
CA MET A 223 6.98 13.54 11.16
C MET A 223 8.21 14.41 10.85
N VAL A 224 8.28 14.96 9.64
CA VAL A 224 9.44 15.72 9.12
C VAL A 224 9.22 17.23 9.13
N ALA A 225 7.99 17.70 9.31
CA ALA A 225 7.66 19.13 9.40
C ALA A 225 8.14 19.79 10.71
N LYS A 226 8.68 19.02 11.66
CA LYS A 226 9.28 19.51 12.90
C LYS A 226 10.79 19.72 12.79
#